data_AF-A0A7W4GV52-F1
#
_entry.id   AF-A0A7W4GV52-F1
#
_cell.length_a   1.000
_cell.length_b   1.000
_cell.length_c   1.000
_cell.angle_alpha   90.00
_cell.angle_beta   90.00
_cell.angle_gamma   90.00
#
_symmetry.space_group_name_H-M   'P 1'
#
loop_
_entity.id
_entity.type
_entity.pdbx_description
1 polymer ?
#
loop_
_entity_poly.entity_id
_entity_poly.type
_entity_poly.pdbx_seq_one_letter_code
_entity_poly.pdbx_strand_id
1 'polypeptide(L)'
;MNNALMPFPLPTEAMQLALVDLALLGRGGEGAANILATGEVLPRIWDLTTVSDPVLLRETGAWLQSCVVWLNSQHAWFSSDLTPQCWEQHPSLVHQLGSLAASRYLAGESTDPAAMEEWHRYALPSYLERTREQRRGCEAKHQPWPARAACSRASTVH
;
A
#
# COMPACT_ATOMS: atom_id res chain seq x y z
N MET A 1 9.25 17.86 24.11
CA MET A 1 8.58 16.99 23.12
C MET A 1 9.46 16.98 21.88
N ASN A 2 10.28 15.94 21.69
CA ASN A 2 11.02 15.79 20.44
C ASN A 2 10.02 15.42 19.36
N ASN A 3 9.60 16.41 18.57
CA ASN A 3 8.85 16.17 17.34
C ASN A 3 9.83 15.64 16.30
N ALA A 4 10.27 14.39 16.47
CA ALA A 4 11.26 13.78 15.61
C ALA A 4 10.57 13.34 14.33
N LEU A 5 10.99 13.93 13.20
CA LEU A 5 10.65 13.44 11.88
C LEU A 5 11.13 11.98 11.78
N MET A 6 10.20 11.06 11.51
CA MET A 6 10.54 9.66 11.30
C MET A 6 10.85 9.40 9.83
N PRO A 7 11.89 8.61 9.50
CA PRO A 7 12.12 8.19 8.12
C PRO A 7 10.95 7.34 7.64
N PHE A 8 10.65 7.44 6.34
CA PHE A 8 9.64 6.57 5.73
C PHE A 8 10.13 5.10 5.79
N PRO A 9 9.26 4.13 6.15
CA PRO A 9 9.65 2.72 6.22
C PRO A 9 10.13 2.17 4.88
N LEU A 10 11.31 1.58 4.87
CA LEU A 10 11.88 0.98 3.66
C LEU A 10 11.22 -0.38 3.35
N PRO A 11 10.90 -0.67 2.08
CA PRO A 11 10.54 -2.01 1.64
C PRO A 11 11.71 -2.99 1.87
N THR A 12 11.41 -4.28 2.01
CA THR A 12 12.45 -5.33 2.09
C THR A 12 13.21 -5.44 0.76
N GLU A 13 14.38 -6.09 0.77
CA GLU A 13 15.17 -6.30 -0.44
C GLU A 13 14.37 -7.03 -1.54
N ALA A 14 13.60 -8.06 -1.17
CA ALA A 14 12.73 -8.78 -2.09
C ALA A 14 11.68 -7.86 -2.75
N MET A 15 11.09 -6.94 -1.97
CA MET A 15 10.14 -5.96 -2.48
C MET A 15 10.82 -4.97 -3.44
N GLN A 16 12.04 -4.53 -3.12
CA GLN A 16 12.81 -3.63 -3.98
C GLN A 16 13.19 -4.30 -5.31
N LEU A 17 13.59 -5.57 -5.28
CA LEU A 17 13.86 -6.36 -6.49
C LEU A 17 12.61 -6.44 -7.39
N ALA A 18 11.44 -6.72 -6.82
CA ALA A 18 10.18 -6.72 -7.57
C ALA A 18 9.90 -5.36 -8.23
N LEU A 19 10.17 -4.25 -7.55
CA LEU A 19 10.03 -2.90 -8.12
C LEU A 19 11.02 -2.66 -9.28
N VAL A 20 12.26 -3.13 -9.14
CA VAL A 20 13.29 -3.03 -10.19
C VAL A 20 12.85 -3.81 -11.44
N ASP A 21 12.38 -5.03 -11.27
CA ASP A 21 11.90 -5.88 -12.37
C ASP A 21 10.69 -5.25 -13.07
N LEU A 22 9.74 -4.71 -12.31
CA LEU A 22 8.61 -3.96 -12.86
C LEU A 22 9.06 -2.70 -13.64
N ALA A 23 10.08 -1.99 -13.16
CA ALA A 23 10.64 -0.84 -13.84
C ALA A 23 11.41 -1.21 -15.12
N LEU A 24 12.14 -2.33 -15.12
CA LEU A 24 12.77 -2.88 -16.32
C LEU A 24 11.72 -3.28 -17.35
N LEU A 25 10.65 -3.97 -16.92
CA LEU A 25 9.54 -4.36 -17.78
C LEU A 25 8.86 -3.14 -18.40
N GLY A 26 8.60 -2.08 -17.61
CA GLY A 26 7.99 -0.85 -18.09
C GLY A 26 8.86 -0.05 -19.06
N ARG A 27 10.19 -0.12 -18.94
CA ARG A 27 11.14 0.51 -19.88
C ARG A 27 11.27 -0.25 -21.20
N GLY A 28 11.10 -1.57 -21.20
CA GLY A 28 11.31 -2.42 -22.37
C GLY A 28 12.77 -2.82 -22.59
N GLY A 29 13.08 -3.33 -23.80
CA GLY A 29 14.43 -3.76 -24.18
C GLY A 29 14.79 -5.18 -23.73
N GLU A 30 16.09 -5.50 -23.73
CA GLU A 30 16.59 -6.84 -23.40
C GLU A 30 16.24 -7.27 -21.97
N GLY A 31 16.29 -6.34 -21.00
CA GLY A 31 15.89 -6.62 -19.62
C GLY A 31 14.42 -7.06 -19.51
N ALA A 32 13.51 -6.36 -20.19
CA ALA A 32 12.11 -6.75 -20.26
C ALA A 32 11.90 -8.09 -20.97
N ALA A 33 12.65 -8.36 -22.05
CA ALA A 33 12.58 -9.64 -22.77
C ALA A 33 13.02 -10.81 -21.88
N ASN A 34 14.09 -10.64 -21.10
CA ASN A 34 14.57 -11.65 -20.16
C ASN A 34 13.54 -11.95 -19.07
N ILE A 35 12.91 -10.92 -18.50
CA ILE A 35 11.84 -11.07 -17.51
C ILE A 35 10.64 -11.81 -18.12
N LEU A 36 10.17 -11.39 -19.30
CA LEU A 36 9.04 -12.04 -19.98
C LEU A 36 9.34 -13.51 -20.31
N ALA A 37 10.59 -13.84 -20.62
CA ALA A 37 11.00 -15.22 -20.90
C ALA A 37 10.91 -16.15 -19.68
N THR A 38 10.92 -15.61 -18.45
CA THR A 38 10.70 -16.41 -17.24
C THR A 38 9.25 -16.89 -17.10
N GLY A 39 8.29 -16.19 -17.72
CA GLY A 39 6.85 -16.42 -17.54
C GLY A 39 6.32 -16.07 -16.15
N GLU A 40 7.13 -15.45 -15.29
CA GLU A 40 6.73 -15.10 -13.93
C GLU A 40 5.75 -13.92 -13.90
N VAL A 41 4.74 -14.03 -13.03
CA VAL A 41 3.85 -12.90 -12.72
C VAL A 41 4.52 -12.06 -11.64
N LEU A 42 5.11 -10.94 -12.04
CA LEU A 42 5.79 -10.05 -11.11
C LEU A 42 4.83 -9.53 -10.01
N PRO A 43 5.21 -9.66 -8.73
CA PRO A 43 4.38 -9.20 -7.63
C PRO A 43 4.36 -7.67 -7.59
N ARG A 44 3.17 -7.09 -7.48
CA ARG A 44 2.98 -5.65 -7.27
C ARG A 44 2.77 -5.42 -5.79
N ILE A 45 3.78 -4.92 -5.09
CA ILE A 45 3.71 -4.69 -3.64
C ILE A 45 2.63 -3.69 -3.20
N TRP A 46 2.07 -2.93 -4.15
CA TRP A 46 0.91 -2.05 -3.94
C TRP A 46 -0.45 -2.75 -4.11
N ASP A 47 -0.46 -3.99 -4.56
CA ASP A 47 -1.63 -4.84 -4.71
C ASP A 47 -1.32 -6.27 -4.23
N LEU A 48 -1.60 -6.51 -2.94
CA LEU A 48 -1.37 -7.80 -2.26
C LEU A 48 -2.01 -8.99 -2.98
N THR A 49 -3.05 -8.78 -3.80
CA THR A 49 -3.70 -9.86 -4.55
C THR A 49 -2.82 -10.43 -5.66
N THR A 50 -1.75 -9.71 -6.03
CA THR A 50 -0.76 -10.14 -7.03
C THR A 50 0.45 -10.83 -6.41
N VAL A 51 0.53 -10.88 -5.07
CA VAL A 51 1.69 -11.43 -4.34
C VAL A 51 1.42 -12.90 -3.99
N SER A 52 1.92 -13.80 -4.82
CA SER A 52 1.71 -15.25 -4.67
C SER A 52 2.63 -15.90 -3.64
N ASP A 53 3.84 -15.37 -3.44
CA ASP A 53 4.77 -15.89 -2.42
C ASP A 53 4.27 -15.53 -1.00
N PRO A 54 3.96 -16.52 -0.14
CA PRO A 54 3.49 -16.27 1.21
C PRO A 54 4.50 -15.52 2.09
N VAL A 55 5.80 -15.64 1.83
CA VAL A 55 6.84 -14.90 2.56
C VAL A 55 6.76 -13.43 2.18
N LEU A 56 6.86 -13.11 0.89
CA LEU A 56 6.74 -11.75 0.38
C LEU A 56 5.40 -11.10 0.76
N LEU A 57 4.30 -11.85 0.78
CA LEU A 57 2.99 -11.35 1.20
C LEU A 57 3.00 -10.88 2.67
N ARG A 58 3.60 -11.67 3.57
CA ARG A 58 3.74 -11.30 4.99
C ARG A 58 4.67 -10.11 5.18
N GLU A 59 5.79 -10.08 4.46
CA GLU A 59 6.72 -8.94 4.48
C GLU A 59 6.06 -7.65 4.00
N THR A 60 5.29 -7.74 2.91
CA THR A 60 4.51 -6.60 2.39
C THR A 60 3.49 -6.12 3.43
N GLY A 61 2.77 -7.04 4.09
CA GLY A 61 1.86 -6.70 5.19
C GLY A 61 2.55 -5.97 6.35
N ALA A 62 3.71 -6.46 6.80
CA ALA A 62 4.50 -5.84 7.86
C ALA A 62 5.04 -4.45 7.48
N TRP A 63 5.46 -4.29 6.22
CA TRP A 63 5.85 -3.00 5.66
C TRP A 63 4.67 -2.01 5.65
N LEU A 64 3.50 -2.44 5.18
CA LEU A 64 2.29 -1.59 5.20
C LEU A 64 1.89 -1.20 6.62
N GLN A 65 1.99 -2.11 7.60
CA GLN A 65 1.75 -1.79 9.01
C GLN A 65 2.74 -0.72 9.52
N SER A 66 4.01 -0.80 9.12
CA SER A 66 5.00 0.23 9.45
C SER A 66 4.66 1.58 8.79
N CYS A 67 4.18 1.57 7.54
CA CYS A 67 3.70 2.76 6.84
C CYS A 67 2.50 3.39 7.54
N VAL A 68 1.58 2.60 8.11
CA VAL A 68 0.45 3.12 8.91
C VAL A 68 0.94 3.82 10.17
N VAL A 69 1.90 3.23 10.89
CA VAL A 69 2.50 3.87 12.08
C VAL A 69 3.16 5.20 11.70
N TRP A 70 3.93 5.22 10.60
CA TRP A 70 4.55 6.43 10.09
C TRP A 70 3.49 7.48 9.71
N LEU A 71 2.49 7.11 8.92
CA LEU A 71 1.44 8.01 8.45
C LEU A 71 0.66 8.64 9.61
N ASN A 72 0.24 7.83 10.58
CA ASN A 72 -0.50 8.28 11.75
C ASN A 72 0.34 9.20 12.64
N SER A 73 1.67 9.07 12.64
CA SER A 73 2.56 9.92 13.42
C SER A 73 2.89 11.26 12.77
N GLN A 74 2.93 11.31 11.43
CA GLN A 74 3.42 12.49 10.68
C GLN A 74 2.29 13.29 10.01
N HIS A 75 1.14 12.65 9.74
CA HIS A 75 0.09 13.21 8.88
C HIS A 75 -1.32 13.20 9.48
N ALA A 76 -1.57 12.50 10.58
CA ALA A 76 -2.86 12.52 11.26
C ALA A 76 -2.91 13.63 12.32
N TRP A 77 -3.59 14.74 12.01
CA TRP A 77 -3.77 15.86 12.93
C TRP A 77 -5.01 15.70 13.81
N PHE A 78 -6.07 15.11 13.26
CA PHE A 78 -7.27 14.76 14.00
C PHE A 78 -7.44 13.25 14.09
N SER A 79 -8.18 12.78 15.10
CA SER A 79 -8.45 11.34 15.25
C SER A 79 -9.13 10.76 14.01
N SER A 80 -9.96 11.55 13.32
CA SER A 80 -10.62 11.21 12.07
C SER A 80 -9.66 10.95 10.90
N ASP A 81 -8.43 11.43 11.00
CA ASP A 81 -7.42 11.34 9.94
C ASP A 81 -6.50 10.13 10.18
N LEU A 82 -6.67 9.44 11.31
CA LEU A 82 -5.97 8.20 11.60
C LEU A 82 -6.46 7.08 10.69
N THR A 83 -5.53 6.39 10.07
CA THR A 83 -5.79 5.03 9.58
C THR A 83 -6.16 4.15 10.78
N PRO A 84 -7.32 3.49 10.77
CA PRO A 84 -7.81 2.73 11.92
C PRO A 84 -6.97 1.47 12.14
N GLN A 85 -6.89 0.98 13.39
CA GLN A 85 -6.18 -0.26 13.72
C GLN A 85 -6.75 -1.49 13.00
N CYS A 86 -8.03 -1.46 12.60
CA CYS A 86 -8.68 -2.52 11.84
C CYS A 86 -8.49 -2.41 10.32
N TRP A 87 -7.58 -1.56 9.81
CA TRP A 87 -7.40 -1.31 8.37
C TRP A 87 -7.28 -2.59 7.52
N GLU A 88 -6.62 -3.63 8.04
CA GLU A 88 -6.47 -4.94 7.38
C GLU A 88 -7.80 -5.64 7.09
N GLN A 89 -8.84 -5.32 7.86
CA GLN A 89 -10.19 -5.88 7.72
C GLN A 89 -11.04 -5.12 6.69
N HIS A 90 -10.50 -4.04 6.10
CA HIS A 90 -11.15 -3.22 5.10
C HIS A 90 -10.42 -3.34 3.75
N PRO A 91 -10.89 -4.21 2.82
CA PRO A 91 -10.22 -4.41 1.54
C PRO A 91 -9.97 -3.11 0.77
N SER A 92 -10.92 -2.18 0.79
CA SER A 92 -10.75 -0.86 0.19
C SER A 92 -9.60 -0.06 0.80
N LEU A 93 -9.38 -0.14 2.12
CA LEU A 93 -8.24 0.53 2.76
C LEU A 93 -6.94 -0.17 2.42
N VAL A 94 -6.92 -1.51 2.39
CA VAL A 94 -5.74 -2.29 2.04
C VAL A 94 -5.23 -1.91 0.64
N HIS A 95 -6.10 -1.88 -0.37
CA HIS A 95 -5.70 -1.48 -1.73
C HIS A 95 -5.22 -0.03 -1.81
N GLN A 96 -5.92 0.89 -1.12
CA GLN A 96 -5.54 2.30 -1.11
C GLN A 96 -4.20 2.52 -0.39
N LEU A 97 -3.98 1.85 0.74
CA LEU A 97 -2.75 1.94 1.52
C LEU A 97 -1.56 1.38 0.74
N GLY A 98 -1.73 0.24 0.04
CA GLY A 98 -0.70 -0.32 -0.82
C GLY A 98 -0.23 0.67 -1.89
N SER A 99 -1.17 1.28 -2.61
CA SER A 99 -0.86 2.29 -3.63
C SER A 99 -0.27 3.58 -3.03
N LEU A 100 -0.77 4.04 -1.88
CA LEU A 100 -0.25 5.23 -1.19
C LEU A 100 1.20 5.02 -0.73
N ALA A 101 1.49 3.87 -0.11
CA ALA A 101 2.81 3.55 0.42
C ALA A 101 3.84 3.36 -0.71
N ALA A 102 3.49 2.62 -1.77
CA ALA A 102 4.39 2.41 -2.90
C ALA A 102 4.66 3.71 -3.67
N SER A 103 3.64 4.54 -3.92
CA SER A 103 3.85 5.84 -4.56
C SER A 103 4.69 6.78 -3.70
N ARG A 104 4.52 6.76 -2.37
CA ARG A 104 5.38 7.54 -1.46
C ARG A 104 6.83 7.11 -1.51
N TYR A 105 7.06 5.79 -1.57
CA TYR A 105 8.40 5.22 -1.68
C TYR A 105 9.05 5.64 -3.02
N LEU A 106 8.38 5.37 -4.14
CA LEU A 106 8.88 5.72 -5.48
C LEU A 106 9.11 7.22 -5.66
N ALA A 107 8.25 8.06 -5.09
CA ALA A 107 8.45 9.50 -5.08
C ALA A 107 9.70 9.92 -4.29
N GLY A 108 10.08 9.17 -3.25
CA GLY A 108 11.31 9.38 -2.47
C GLY A 108 12.58 8.95 -3.22
N GLU A 109 12.46 7.96 -4.10
CA GLU A 109 13.54 7.49 -4.98
C GLU A 109 13.69 8.34 -6.26
N SER A 110 12.76 9.27 -6.51
CA SER A 110 12.81 10.17 -7.67
C SER A 110 14.01 11.12 -7.59
N THR A 111 14.62 11.40 -8.74
CA THR A 111 15.70 12.39 -8.86
C THR A 111 15.22 13.84 -8.85
N ASP A 112 13.90 14.05 -8.88
CA ASP A 112 13.25 15.37 -8.91
C ASP A 112 12.10 15.43 -7.90
N PRO A 113 11.89 16.57 -7.21
CA PRO A 113 10.86 16.72 -6.19
C PRO A 113 9.41 16.65 -6.70
N ALA A 114 9.14 16.77 -8.01
CA ALA A 114 7.79 16.82 -8.53
C ALA A 114 6.95 15.60 -8.12
N ALA A 115 7.52 14.40 -8.12
CA ALA A 115 6.82 13.19 -7.69
C ALA A 115 6.41 13.26 -6.21
N MET A 116 7.27 13.84 -5.36
CA MET A 116 6.98 14.03 -3.94
C MET A 116 5.93 15.13 -3.73
N GLU A 117 6.00 16.20 -4.52
CA GLU A 117 5.01 17.28 -4.49
C GLU A 117 3.63 16.78 -4.93
N GLU A 118 3.57 15.98 -6.00
CA GLU A 118 2.35 15.35 -6.50
C GLU A 118 1.73 14.41 -5.45
N TRP A 119 2.56 13.62 -4.78
CA TRP A 119 2.10 12.75 -3.70
C TRP A 119 1.45 13.53 -2.55
N HIS A 120 2.08 14.62 -2.11
CA HIS A 120 1.53 15.49 -1.06
C HIS A 120 0.28 16.25 -1.52
N ARG A 121 0.22 16.64 -2.79
CA ARG A 121 -0.88 17.44 -3.34
C ARG A 121 -2.13 16.61 -3.59
N TYR A 122 -1.98 15.37 -4.06
CA TYR A 122 -3.10 14.57 -4.56
C TYR A 122 -3.29 13.25 -3.82
N ALA A 123 -2.24 12.44 -3.70
CA ALA A 123 -2.37 11.08 -3.19
C ALA A 123 -2.72 11.07 -1.69
N LEU A 124 -1.97 11.80 -0.88
CA LEU A 124 -2.17 11.87 0.57
C LEU A 124 -3.52 12.48 0.96
N PRO A 125 -3.91 13.68 0.47
CA PRO A 125 -5.20 14.27 0.84
C PRO A 125 -6.39 13.38 0.45
N SER A 126 -6.35 12.77 -0.74
CA SER A 126 -7.40 11.85 -1.19
C SER A 126 -7.52 10.61 -0.31
N TYR A 127 -6.39 10.08 0.19
CA TYR A 127 -6.40 8.97 1.13
C TYR A 127 -7.01 9.35 2.48
N LEU A 128 -6.61 10.50 3.05
CA LEU A 128 -7.11 10.95 4.35
C LEU A 128 -8.63 11.21 4.30
N GLU A 129 -9.13 11.82 3.23
CA GLU A 129 -10.56 12.04 3.03
C GLU A 129 -11.35 10.72 2.96
N ARG A 130 -10.89 9.76 2.15
CA ARG A 130 -11.55 8.45 2.03
C ARG A 130 -11.48 7.63 3.32
N THR A 131 -10.37 7.72 4.06
CA THR A 131 -10.19 7.03 5.34
C THR A 131 -11.13 7.59 6.40
N ARG A 132 -11.30 8.92 6.47
CA ARG A 132 -12.25 9.58 7.37
C ARG A 132 -13.68 9.07 7.16
N GLU A 133 -14.12 8.92 5.90
CA GLU A 133 -15.46 8.40 5.62
C GLU A 133 -15.61 6.93 6.03
N GLN A 134 -14.61 6.09 5.71
CA GLN A 134 -14.65 4.66 6.04
C GLN A 134 -14.60 4.39 7.55
N ARG A 135 -13.93 5.25 8.32
CA ARG A 135 -13.81 5.15 9.78
C ARG A 135 -15.15 5.30 10.49
N ARG A 136 -16.13 6.03 9.94
CA ARG A 136 -17.47 6.16 10.52
C ARG A 136 -18.16 4.81 10.76
N GLY A 137 -17.86 3.81 9.91
CA GLY A 137 -18.35 2.43 10.07
C GLY A 137 -17.65 1.60 11.16
N CYS A 138 -16.61 2.13 11.79
CA CYS A 138 -15.75 1.43 12.74
C CYS A 138 -15.90 1.91 14.20
N GLU A 139 -16.48 3.09 14.45
CA GLU A 139 -16.42 3.77 15.74
C GLU A 139 -17.25 3.12 16.87
N ALA A 140 -18.35 2.43 16.56
CA ALA A 140 -19.21 1.81 17.57
C ALA A 140 -19.09 0.28 17.62
N LYS A 141 -19.12 -0.36 16.45
CA LYS A 141 -18.86 -1.80 16.23
C LYS A 141 -18.37 -1.96 14.81
N HIS A 142 -17.37 -2.82 14.59
CA HIS A 142 -16.90 -3.11 13.24
C HIS A 142 -18.04 -3.71 12.42
N GLN A 143 -18.62 -2.93 11.52
CA GLN A 143 -19.63 -3.45 10.61
C GLN A 143 -18.89 -4.18 9.48
N PRO A 144 -19.17 -5.47 9.24
CA PRO A 144 -18.65 -6.12 8.05
C PRO A 144 -19.16 -5.38 6.82
N TRP A 145 -18.36 -5.31 5.76
CA TRP A 145 -18.84 -4.71 4.51
C TRP A 145 -20.11 -5.46 4.04
N PRO A 146 -21.15 -4.76 3.54
CA PRO A 146 -22.46 -5.35 3.23
C PRO A 146 -22.45 -6.63 2.38
N ALA A 147 -21.50 -6.77 1.44
CA ALA A 147 -21.39 -7.95 0.58
C ALA A 147 -20.42 -9.02 1.10
N ARG A 148 -19.84 -8.87 2.30
CA ARG A 148 -18.92 -9.88 2.89
C ARG A 148 -19.55 -11.27 2.90
N ALA A 149 -20.82 -11.38 3.27
CA ALA A 149 -21.54 -12.67 3.29
C ALA A 149 -21.77 -13.26 1.88
N ALA A 150 -21.88 -12.41 0.85
CA ALA A 150 -22.00 -12.86 -0.54
C ALA A 150 -20.63 -13.29 -1.10
N CYS A 151 -19.57 -12.53 -0.82
CA CYS A 151 -18.21 -12.87 -1.24
C CYS A 151 -17.65 -14.09 -0.51
N SER A 152 -17.94 -14.29 0.78
CA SER A 152 -17.50 -15.49 1.51
C SER A 152 -18.09 -16.77 0.92
N ARG A 153 -19.24 -16.70 0.24
CA ARG A 153 -19.82 -17.83 -0.50
C ARG A 153 -19.14 -18.05 -1.86
N ALA A 154 -18.61 -17.00 -2.48
CA ALA A 154 -17.87 -17.09 -3.74
C ALA A 154 -16.44 -17.59 -3.55
N SER A 155 -15.79 -17.30 -2.41
CA SER A 155 -14.41 -17.71 -2.11
C SER A 155 -14.23 -19.19 -1.75
N THR A 156 -15.32 -19.95 -1.52
CA THR A 156 -15.27 -21.40 -1.24
C THR A 156 -15.38 -22.25 -2.50
N VAL A 157 -15.40 -21.63 -3.68
CA VAL A 157 -15.51 -22.32 -4.97
C VAL A 157 -14.20 -22.13 -5.76
N HIS A 158 -13.08 -22.60 -5.21
CA HIS A 158 -11.84 -22.88 -5.94
C HIS A 158 -11.01 -23.92 -5.19
#